data_AF-A0A151UD25-F1
#
_entry.id   AF-A0A151UD25-F1
#
_cell.length_a   1.000
_cell.length_b   1.000
_cell.length_c   1.000
_cell.angle_alpha   90.00
_cell.angle_beta   90.00
_cell.angle_gamma   90.00
#
_symmetry.space_group_name_H-M   'P 1'
#
loop_
_entity.id
_entity.type
_entity.pdbx_description
1 polymer ?
#
loop_
_entity_poly.entity_id
_entity_poly.type
_entity_poly.pdbx_seq_one_letter_code
_entity_poly.pdbx_strand_id
1 'polypeptide(L)'
;MDEPFCEAWERFKSLLRKCPNHGFEDIAQLNFFVNGIKPEVKMLLDAAAGGTMMSVGPEEATQIIESLASSDHQAEHGRHQS
;
A
#
# COMPACT_ATOMS: atom_id res chain seq x y z
N MET A 1 -16.35 -10.35 1.83
CA MET A 1 -15.17 -9.94 2.62
C MET A 1 -14.40 -8.98 1.76
N ASP A 2 -14.12 -7.81 2.30
CA ASP A 2 -13.16 -6.91 1.68
C ASP A 2 -11.74 -7.45 1.91
N GLU A 3 -10.88 -7.34 0.89
CA GLU A 3 -9.46 -7.68 1.02
C GLU A 3 -8.78 -6.69 1.99
N PRO A 4 -8.05 -7.17 3.02
CA PRO A 4 -7.23 -6.32 3.89
C PRO A 4 -6.17 -5.54 3.10
N PHE A 5 -5.79 -4.37 3.59
CA PHE A 5 -4.80 -3.54 2.91
C PHE A 5 -3.43 -4.24 2.82
N CYS A 6 -3.06 -4.98 3.87
CA CYS A 6 -1.83 -5.76 3.89
C CYS A 6 -1.82 -6.85 2.80
N GLU A 7 -2.93 -7.55 2.59
CA GLU A 7 -3.07 -8.55 1.53
C GLU A 7 -3.03 -7.92 0.14
N ALA A 8 -3.72 -6.78 -0.05
CA ALA A 8 -3.70 -6.04 -1.31
C ALA A 8 -2.27 -5.59 -1.68
N TRP A 9 -1.49 -5.11 -0.70
CA TRP A 9 -0.10 -4.70 -0.89
C TRP A 9 0.80 -5.89 -1.25
N GLU A 10 0.71 -7.01 -0.53
CA GLU A 10 1.47 -8.22 -0.85
C GLU A 10 1.13 -8.79 -2.23
N ARG A 11 -0.15 -8.76 -2.60
CA ARG A 11 -0.59 -9.18 -3.94
C ARG A 11 0.02 -8.29 -5.02
N PHE A 12 0.04 -6.98 -4.82
CA PHE A 12 0.65 -6.05 -5.76
C PHE A 12 2.16 -6.31 -5.92
N LYS A 13 2.91 -6.45 -4.82
CA LYS A 13 4.33 -6.85 -4.84
C LYS A 13 4.56 -8.18 -5.55
N SER A 14 3.67 -9.15 -5.35
CA SER A 14 3.71 -10.45 -6.04
C SER A 14 3.54 -10.32 -7.56
N LEU A 15 2.64 -9.44 -8.02
CA LEU A 15 2.43 -9.18 -9.45
C LEU A 15 3.67 -8.56 -10.10
N LEU A 16 4.30 -7.59 -9.45
CA LEU A 16 5.53 -6.97 -9.93
C LEU A 16 6.66 -8.00 -10.06
N ARG A 17 6.84 -8.87 -9.05
CA ARG A 17 7.84 -9.96 -9.08
C ARG A 17 7.61 -10.96 -10.22
N LYS A 18 6.36 -11.19 -10.63
CA LYS A 18 6.03 -12.08 -11.76
C LYS A 18 6.33 -11.45 -13.13
N CYS A 19 6.49 -10.14 -13.20
CA CYS A 19 6.77 -9.42 -14.44
C CYS A 19 8.04 -8.55 -14.27
N PRO A 20 9.24 -9.14 -14.08
CA PRO A 20 10.44 -8.38 -13.74
C PRO A 20 10.88 -7.37 -14.82
N ASN A 21 10.41 -7.51 -16.06
CA ASN A 21 10.69 -6.62 -17.18
C ASN A 21 9.51 -5.66 -17.49
N HIS A 22 8.68 -5.33 -16.50
CA HIS A 22 7.50 -4.48 -16.70
C HIS A 22 7.82 -3.05 -17.17
N GLY A 23 9.06 -2.57 -17.02
CA GLY A 23 9.50 -1.26 -17.51
C GLY A 23 8.95 -0.04 -16.76
N PHE A 24 8.02 -0.23 -15.82
CA PHE A 24 7.51 0.84 -14.95
C PHE A 24 8.53 1.31 -13.91
N GLU A 25 8.70 2.62 -13.78
CA GLU A 25 9.42 3.26 -12.67
C GLU A 25 8.67 3.10 -11.35
N ASP A 26 9.39 3.12 -10.21
CA ASP A 26 8.83 2.89 -8.88
C ASP A 26 7.68 3.85 -8.54
N ILE A 27 7.81 5.13 -8.92
CA ILE A 27 6.75 6.13 -8.72
C ILE A 27 5.48 5.75 -9.49
N ALA A 28 5.61 5.23 -10.71
CA ALA A 28 4.45 4.80 -11.49
C ALA A 28 3.75 3.60 -10.86
N GLN A 29 4.52 2.64 -10.34
CA GLN A 29 3.99 1.47 -9.62
C GLN A 29 3.21 1.89 -8.37
N LEU A 30 3.78 2.80 -7.56
CA LEU A 30 3.14 3.33 -6.36
C LEU A 30 1.86 4.12 -6.69
N ASN A 31 1.88 4.92 -7.75
CA ASN A 31 0.70 5.63 -8.22
C ASN A 31 -0.41 4.66 -8.64
N PHE A 32 -0.09 3.58 -9.36
CA PHE A 32 -1.09 2.57 -9.72
C PHE A 32 -1.69 1.91 -8.49
N PHE A 33 -0.86 1.58 -7.50
CA PHE A 33 -1.34 1.01 -6.25
C PHE A 33 -2.28 1.97 -5.54
N VAL A 34 -1.83 3.19 -5.20
CA VAL A 34 -2.62 4.15 -4.42
C VAL A 34 -3.91 4.58 -5.11
N ASN A 35 -3.92 4.70 -6.44
CA ASN A 35 -5.15 5.00 -7.18
C ASN A 35 -6.17 3.83 -7.16
N GLY A 36 -5.71 2.60 -6.95
CA GLY A 36 -6.56 1.42 -6.79
C GLY A 36 -7.07 1.19 -5.36
N ILE A 37 -6.61 1.99 -4.39
CA ILE A 37 -6.97 1.86 -2.97
C ILE A 37 -8.29 2.59 -2.67
N LYS A 38 -9.02 2.07 -1.69
CA LYS A 38 -10.27 2.68 -1.19
C LYS A 38 -10.01 4.10 -0.66
N PRO A 39 -10.95 5.05 -0.84
CA PRO A 39 -10.78 6.43 -0.39
C PRO A 39 -10.39 6.58 1.08
N GLU A 40 -10.97 5.75 1.96
CA GLU A 40 -10.69 5.77 3.40
C GLU A 40 -9.23 5.46 3.72
N VAL A 41 -8.68 4.41 3.09
CA VAL A 41 -7.28 4.02 3.28
C VAL A 41 -6.35 5.03 2.60
N LYS A 42 -6.76 5.60 1.46
CA LYS A 42 -6.01 6.69 0.81
C LYS A 42 -5.91 7.92 1.73
N MET A 43 -6.96 8.27 2.45
CA MET A 43 -6.92 9.37 3.43
C MET A 43 -5.90 9.09 4.56
N LEU A 44 -5.79 7.84 5.01
CA LEU A 44 -4.78 7.45 6.01
C LEU A 44 -3.36 7.58 5.46
N LEU A 45 -3.14 7.18 4.20
CA LEU A 45 -1.85 7.35 3.52
C LEU A 45 -1.49 8.83 3.35
N ASP A 46 -2.43 9.65 2.92
CA ASP A 46 -2.25 11.11 2.79
C ASP A 46 -1.91 11.74 4.17
N ALA A 47 -2.61 11.35 5.23
CA ALA A 47 -2.31 11.81 6.59
C ALA A 47 -0.91 11.40 7.07
N ALA A 48 -0.49 10.16 6.80
CA ALA A 48 0.84 9.67 7.14
C ALA A 48 1.96 10.35 6.34
N ALA A 49 1.68 10.78 5.11
CA ALA A 49 2.57 11.57 4.27
C ALA A 49 2.63 13.06 4.65
N GLY A 50 1.81 13.51 5.61
CA GLY A 50 1.69 14.93 5.97
C GLY A 50 1.13 15.80 4.84
N GLY A 51 0.40 15.22 3.88
CA GLY A 51 0.01 15.87 2.65
C GLY A 51 -0.58 14.91 1.63
N THR A 52 -0.31 15.09 0.35
CA THR A 52 -0.74 14.11 -0.66
C THR A 52 0.29 13.00 -0.77
N MET A 53 -0.13 11.75 -0.68
CA MET A 53 0.76 10.58 -0.81
C MET A 53 1.54 10.57 -2.14
N MET A 54 0.98 11.17 -3.19
CA MET A 54 1.61 11.25 -4.52
C MET A 54 2.68 12.35 -4.62
N SER A 55 2.87 13.20 -3.59
CA SER A 55 3.91 14.24 -3.58
C SER A 55 5.20 13.83 -2.86
N VAL A 56 5.20 12.73 -2.12
CA VAL A 56 6.40 12.22 -1.43
C VAL A 56 7.27 11.38 -2.37
N GLY A 57 8.54 11.22 -2.03
CA GLY A 57 9.47 10.39 -2.80
C GLY A 57 9.10 8.90 -2.76
N PRO A 58 9.54 8.08 -3.75
CA PRO A 58 9.16 6.66 -3.84
C PRO A 58 9.60 5.84 -2.62
N GLU A 59 10.75 6.18 -2.03
CA GLU A 59 11.26 5.52 -0.83
C GLU A 59 10.35 5.79 0.38
N GLU A 60 10.02 7.05 0.62
CA GLU A 60 9.14 7.48 1.71
C GLU A 60 7.72 6.93 1.53
N ALA A 61 7.19 6.98 0.30
CA ALA A 61 5.91 6.38 -0.04
C ALA A 61 5.87 4.87 0.28
N THR A 62 6.93 4.14 -0.07
CA THR A 62 7.03 2.72 0.22
C THR A 62 7.04 2.45 1.73
N GLN A 63 7.80 3.25 2.51
CA GLN A 63 7.86 3.11 3.97
C GLN A 63 6.49 3.35 4.63
N ILE A 64 5.74 4.36 4.17
CA ILE A 64 4.40 4.66 4.67
C ILE A 64 3.43 3.51 4.38
N ILE A 65 3.46 2.97 3.15
CA ILE A 65 2.61 1.83 2.75
C ILE A 65 2.94 0.59 3.57
N GLU A 66 4.23 0.24 3.71
CA GLU A 66 4.67 -0.91 4.51
C GLU A 66 4.28 -0.76 5.98
N SER A 67 4.37 0.45 6.53
CA SER A 67 3.96 0.76 7.90
C SER A 67 2.46 0.53 8.11
N LEU A 68 1.64 1.05 7.20
CA LEU A 68 0.19 0.88 7.28
C LEU A 68 -0.22 -0.58 7.06
N ALA A 69 0.41 -1.29 6.12
CA ALA A 69 0.20 -2.72 5.91
C ALA A 69 0.56 -3.54 7.15
N SER A 70 1.65 -3.18 7.85
CA SER A 70 2.04 -3.84 9.09
C SER A 70 1.02 -3.65 10.20
N SER A 71 0.48 -2.44 10.35
CA SER A 71 -0.58 -2.15 11.33
C SER A 71 -1.91 -2.86 11.00
N ASP A 72 -2.28 -2.90 9.72
CA ASP A 72 -3.46 -3.60 9.23
C ASP A 72 -3.40 -5.11 9.52
N HIS A 73 -2.25 -5.74 9.27
CA HIS A 73 -2.02 -7.16 9.56
C HIS A 73 -2.17 -7.48 11.06
N GLN A 74 -1.72 -6.59 11.95
CA GLN A 74 -1.91 -6.76 13.40
C GLN A 74 -3.39 -6.66 13.81
N ALA A 75 -4.14 -5.74 13.19
CA ALA A 75 -5.57 -5.58 13.46
C ALA A 75 -6.39 -6.80 12.98
N GLU A 76 -6.03 -7.42 11.86
CA GLU A 76 -6.64 -8.68 11.40
C GLU A 76 -6.32 -9.86 12.35
N HIS A 77 -5.07 -9.97 12.79
CA HIS A 77 -4.65 -11.03 13.71
C HIS A 77 -5.34 -10.96 15.08
N GLY A 78 -5.65 -9.77 15.57
CA GLY A 78 -6.42 -9.58 16.79
C GLY A 78 -7.90 -9.96 16.64
N ARG A 79 -8.48 -9.72 15.46
CA ARG A 79 -9.90 -10.03 15.16
C ARG A 79 -10.18 -11.53 15.03
N HIS A 80 -9.20 -12.31 14.57
CA HIS A 80 -9.33 -13.78 14.47
C HIS A 80 -9.15 -14.52 15.80
N GLN A 81 -8.69 -13.84 16.85
CA GLN A 81 -8.44 -14.44 18.18
C GLN A 81 -9.53 -14.12 19.21
N SER A 82 -10.62 -13.45 18.82
CA SER A 82 -11.73 -13.03 19.68
C SER A 82 -12.98 -13.90 19.49
#